data_AF-A0A428TST2-F1
#
_entry.id   AF-A0A428TST2-F1
#
_cell.length_a   1.000
_cell.length_b   1.000
_cell.length_c   1.000
_cell.angle_alpha   90.00
_cell.angle_beta   90.00
_cell.angle_gamma   90.00
#
_symmetry.space_group_name_H-M   'P 1'
#
loop_
_entity.id
_entity.type
_entity.pdbx_description
1 polymer ?
#
loop_
_entity_poly.entity_id
_entity_poly.type
_entity_poly.pdbx_seq_one_letter_code
_entity_poly.pdbx_strand_id
1 'polypeptide(L)'
;MPWKDHLKRLKNEFENLIAEPQAQQQPQQPPPQAYAPPPQQQPMGAQPGQVYWQPQFRPDNPVSNDWDAKIGNADGWGNQELEYYTADQQNAFYTPDGKLVLRAIANNNNPNPEQKYTSARLVSRQTLSRDQGVLTAVILSPCAEGIWPAFWLLPQEPFSWPVDGEIDIAETWNGDLENHTCLHWGQHHEPEKHRVLGTRIPDMQYRPVKYDFAWIQPGGQAGQGRMIWYIDGRPIMKAEIPAGTRPLREMTILLNVAMGGNVCGGKVPADGYYDMVVHTLFLGSEPEYGGWHRFDADWGNPATPLGNTY
;
A
#
# COMPACT_ATOMS: atom_id res chain seq x y z
N MET A 1 -83.05 -8.30 -14.43
CA MET A 1 -82.50 -7.01 -13.96
C MET A 1 -81.18 -7.24 -13.22
N PRO A 2 -80.02 -7.27 -13.90
CA PRO A 2 -78.70 -7.45 -13.26
C PRO A 2 -77.72 -6.28 -13.50
N TRP A 3 -78.13 -5.24 -14.25
CA TRP A 3 -77.19 -4.22 -14.76
C TRP A 3 -77.00 -3.00 -13.85
N LYS A 4 -77.99 -2.70 -12.98
CA LYS A 4 -77.88 -1.57 -12.03
C LYS A 4 -76.96 -1.89 -10.83
N ASP A 5 -76.83 -3.16 -10.46
CA ASP A 5 -75.92 -3.58 -9.40
C ASP A 5 -74.47 -3.69 -9.88
N HIS A 6 -74.25 -4.02 -11.16
CA HIS A 6 -72.92 -4.07 -11.75
C HIS A 6 -72.29 -2.67 -11.89
N LEU A 7 -73.09 -1.65 -12.25
CA LEU A 7 -72.63 -0.25 -12.31
C LEU A 7 -72.38 0.36 -10.91
N LYS A 8 -73.15 -0.04 -9.89
CA LYS A 8 -72.86 0.36 -8.49
C LYS A 8 -71.58 -0.29 -7.96
N ARG A 9 -71.30 -1.54 -8.35
CA ARG A 9 -70.10 -2.27 -7.94
C ARG A 9 -68.83 -1.71 -8.60
N LEU A 10 -68.89 -1.37 -9.89
CA LEU A 10 -67.78 -0.71 -10.60
C LEU A 10 -67.50 0.71 -10.10
N LYS A 11 -68.53 1.47 -9.71
CA LYS A 11 -68.34 2.83 -9.16
C LYS A 11 -67.68 2.78 -7.77
N ASN A 12 -68.05 1.82 -6.91
CA ASN A 12 -67.41 1.61 -5.62
C ASN A 12 -65.97 1.06 -5.74
N GLU A 13 -65.67 0.25 -6.77
CA GLU A 13 -64.31 -0.22 -7.04
C GLU A 13 -63.41 0.89 -7.60
N PHE A 14 -63.96 1.84 -8.38
CA PHE A 14 -63.19 2.98 -8.92
C PHE A 14 -62.95 4.08 -7.88
N GLU A 15 -63.89 4.34 -6.96
CA GLU A 15 -63.70 5.29 -5.85
C GLU A 15 -62.68 4.76 -4.80
N ASN A 16 -62.52 3.44 -4.68
CA ASN A 16 -61.47 2.83 -3.87
C ASN A 16 -60.07 2.83 -4.52
N LEU A 17 -59.96 3.20 -5.81
CA LEU A 17 -58.70 3.30 -6.56
C LEU A 17 -58.12 4.73 -6.58
N ILE A 18 -58.81 5.73 -6.02
CA ILE A 18 -58.36 7.13 -5.95
C ILE A 18 -58.40 7.65 -4.50
N ALA A 19 -58.18 6.76 -3.51
CA ALA A 19 -57.91 7.19 -2.15
C ALA A 19 -56.41 7.52 -2.00
N GLU A 20 -56.13 8.74 -1.54
CA GLU A 20 -54.80 9.25 -1.24
C GLU A 20 -53.99 8.26 -0.37
N PRO A 21 -52.67 8.14 -0.58
CA PRO A 21 -51.86 7.21 0.18
C PRO A 21 -51.92 7.54 1.67
N GLN A 22 -52.52 6.65 2.44
CA GLN A 22 -52.34 6.62 3.89
C GLN A 22 -50.83 6.58 4.17
N ALA A 23 -50.36 7.53 4.97
CA ALA A 23 -48.98 7.65 5.40
C ALA A 23 -48.53 6.31 6.00
N GLN A 24 -47.77 5.54 5.21
CA GLN A 24 -46.94 4.48 5.75
C GLN A 24 -46.06 5.14 6.80
N GLN A 25 -46.15 4.66 8.05
CA GLN A 25 -45.15 4.97 9.05
C GLN A 25 -43.81 4.55 8.47
N GLN A 26 -43.00 5.55 8.08
CA GLN A 26 -41.57 5.35 7.91
C GLN A 26 -41.08 4.63 9.18
N PRO A 27 -40.20 3.61 9.09
CA PRO A 27 -39.50 3.16 10.28
C PRO A 27 -38.89 4.41 10.90
N GLN A 28 -39.34 4.74 12.12
CA GLN A 28 -38.79 5.87 12.86
C GLN A 28 -37.28 5.70 12.83
N GLN A 29 -36.58 6.63 12.19
CA GLN A 29 -35.15 6.75 12.43
C GLN A 29 -35.01 6.84 13.95
N PRO A 30 -34.17 6.00 14.58
CA PRO A 30 -33.89 6.18 16.00
C PRO A 30 -33.51 7.65 16.18
N PRO A 31 -33.93 8.29 17.29
CA PRO A 31 -33.55 9.67 17.55
C PRO A 31 -32.04 9.78 17.33
N PRO A 32 -31.53 10.86 16.71
CA PRO A 32 -30.10 11.00 16.52
C PRO A 32 -29.49 10.77 17.89
N GLN A 33 -28.81 9.62 18.06
CA GLN A 33 -27.95 9.44 19.19
C GLN A 33 -27.03 10.63 19.07
N ALA A 34 -27.06 11.50 20.07
CA ALA A 34 -25.99 12.45 20.26
C ALA A 34 -24.76 11.57 20.45
N TYR A 35 -24.11 11.24 19.32
CA TYR A 35 -22.78 10.70 19.32
C TYR A 35 -22.01 11.75 20.09
N ALA A 36 -21.59 11.38 21.30
CA ALA A 36 -20.53 12.12 21.94
C ALA A 36 -19.49 12.33 20.84
N PRO A 37 -19.05 13.58 20.59
CA PRO A 37 -18.05 13.82 19.57
C PRO A 37 -16.94 12.80 19.82
N PRO A 38 -16.45 12.10 18.77
CA PRO A 38 -15.32 11.19 18.94
C PRO A 38 -14.29 11.95 19.76
N PRO A 39 -13.71 11.34 20.83
CA PRO A 39 -12.80 12.05 21.70
C PRO A 39 -11.83 12.78 20.79
N GLN A 40 -11.84 14.12 20.86
CA GLN A 40 -10.96 14.95 20.08
C GLN A 40 -9.57 14.34 20.30
N GLN A 41 -9.00 13.75 19.26
CA GLN A 41 -7.63 13.31 19.30
C GLN A 41 -6.87 14.59 19.63
N GLN A 42 -6.44 14.69 20.89
CA GLN A 42 -5.50 15.72 21.26
C GLN A 42 -4.37 15.59 20.26
N PRO A 43 -3.93 16.66 19.59
CA PRO A 43 -2.71 16.61 18.84
C PRO A 43 -1.61 16.38 19.88
N MET A 44 -1.30 15.12 20.18
CA MET A 44 0.02 14.78 20.69
C MET A 44 0.94 15.13 19.53
N GLY A 45 1.46 16.34 19.57
CA GLY A 45 2.48 16.81 18.65
C GLY A 45 3.73 15.97 18.82
N ALA A 46 3.73 14.76 18.27
CA ALA A 46 4.94 14.06 17.93
C ALA A 46 5.50 14.79 16.72
N GLN A 47 6.48 15.67 16.95
CA GLN A 47 7.35 16.06 15.85
C GLN A 47 8.07 14.78 15.41
N PRO A 48 8.05 14.42 14.12
CA PRO A 48 8.92 13.36 13.64
C PRO A 48 10.36 13.67 14.08
N GLY A 49 11.13 12.62 14.36
CA GLY A 49 12.57 12.76 14.48
C GLY A 49 13.12 13.58 13.32
N GLN A 50 14.27 14.24 13.51
CA GLN A 50 14.87 15.08 12.47
C GLN A 50 14.84 14.38 11.10
N VAL A 51 14.00 14.89 10.19
CA VAL A 51 13.93 14.42 8.80
C VAL A 51 15.24 14.78 8.13
N TYR A 52 15.93 13.77 7.62
CA TYR A 52 17.22 13.97 6.96
C TYR A 52 17.14 13.78 5.44
N TRP A 53 16.05 13.23 4.93
CA TRP A 53 15.76 13.22 3.51
C TRP A 53 14.25 13.11 3.24
N GLN A 54 13.79 13.80 2.21
CA GLN A 54 12.42 13.75 1.69
C GLN A 54 12.44 14.10 0.19
N PRO A 55 11.82 13.28 -0.69
CA PRO A 55 11.70 13.60 -2.11
C PRO A 55 10.80 14.82 -2.32
N GLN A 56 11.05 15.56 -3.39
CA GLN A 56 10.35 16.81 -3.68
C GLN A 56 9.21 16.55 -4.66
N PHE A 57 8.04 16.19 -4.12
CA PHE A 57 6.82 15.97 -4.90
C PHE A 57 6.26 17.29 -5.41
N ARG A 58 6.81 17.81 -6.51
CA ARG A 58 6.40 19.08 -7.10
C ARG A 58 6.23 18.93 -8.61
N PRO A 59 5.13 19.42 -9.22
CA PRO A 59 4.90 19.29 -10.66
C PRO A 59 5.98 19.90 -11.56
N ASP A 60 6.71 20.90 -11.07
CA ASP A 60 7.80 21.54 -11.80
C ASP A 60 9.14 20.79 -11.68
N ASN A 61 9.17 19.72 -10.89
CA ASN A 61 10.32 18.85 -10.69
C ASN A 61 10.15 17.56 -11.51
N PRO A 62 11.15 17.16 -12.34
CA PRO A 62 11.12 15.84 -12.95
C PRO A 62 11.08 14.74 -11.87
N VAL A 63 10.26 13.70 -12.06
CA VAL A 63 10.28 12.48 -11.22
C VAL A 63 11.70 11.91 -11.18
N SER A 64 12.40 12.00 -12.30
CA SER A 64 13.78 11.60 -12.47
C SER A 64 14.80 12.44 -11.70
N ASN A 65 14.43 13.34 -10.78
CA ASN A 65 15.38 13.97 -9.86
C ASN A 65 15.62 13.12 -8.60
N ASP A 66 14.57 12.53 -8.05
CA ASP A 66 14.64 11.70 -6.84
C ASP A 66 14.68 10.19 -7.15
N TRP A 67 14.24 9.80 -8.35
CA TRP A 67 14.00 8.42 -8.73
C TRP A 67 14.66 8.03 -10.05
N ASP A 68 15.11 6.79 -10.15
CA ASP A 68 15.44 6.13 -11.41
C ASP A 68 14.31 5.17 -11.80
N ALA A 69 13.83 5.27 -13.03
CA ALA A 69 12.80 4.37 -13.55
C ALA A 69 13.44 3.10 -14.14
N LYS A 70 12.97 1.94 -13.70
CA LYS A 70 13.26 0.66 -14.36
C LYS A 70 12.32 0.51 -15.56
N ILE A 71 12.85 0.05 -16.69
CA ILE A 71 12.14 0.05 -17.98
C ILE A 71 12.00 -1.38 -18.50
N GLY A 72 10.83 -1.66 -19.09
CA GLY A 72 10.52 -2.93 -19.71
C GLY A 72 9.86 -3.93 -18.76
N ASN A 73 9.73 -5.15 -19.25
CA ASN A 73 9.11 -6.27 -18.54
C ASN A 73 10.15 -7.30 -18.03
N ALA A 74 11.39 -7.28 -18.53
CA ALA A 74 12.50 -8.14 -18.08
C ALA A 74 12.09 -9.62 -17.88
N ASP A 75 11.39 -10.20 -18.86
CA ASP A 75 10.81 -11.54 -18.81
C ASP A 75 9.90 -11.78 -17.57
N GLY A 76 9.10 -10.78 -17.21
CA GLY A 76 8.17 -10.79 -16.10
C GLY A 76 8.80 -10.54 -14.73
N TRP A 77 9.96 -9.88 -14.66
CA TRP A 77 10.66 -9.48 -13.42
C TRP A 77 10.88 -10.61 -12.39
N GLY A 78 10.97 -11.86 -12.86
CA GLY A 78 11.08 -13.06 -12.02
C GLY A 78 9.75 -13.59 -11.46
N ASN A 79 8.66 -12.86 -11.66
CA ASN A 79 7.34 -13.14 -11.10
C ASN A 79 6.24 -13.35 -12.14
N GLN A 80 6.57 -13.44 -13.43
CA GLN A 80 5.59 -13.52 -14.52
C GLN A 80 4.67 -12.29 -14.59
N GLU A 81 5.20 -11.12 -14.19
CA GLU A 81 4.53 -9.82 -14.29
C GLU A 81 4.19 -9.48 -15.75
N LEU A 82 3.06 -8.79 -15.99
CA LEU A 82 2.52 -8.53 -17.33
C LEU A 82 2.88 -7.15 -17.87
N GLU A 83 3.19 -6.21 -16.99
CA GLU A 83 3.39 -4.82 -17.35
C GLU A 83 4.75 -4.54 -17.98
N TYR A 84 4.75 -3.56 -18.88
CA TYR A 84 5.96 -2.90 -19.34
C TYR A 84 6.15 -1.63 -18.51
N TYR A 85 7.18 -1.59 -17.66
CA TYR A 85 7.49 -0.38 -16.92
C TYR A 85 8.07 0.70 -17.86
N THR A 86 7.68 1.95 -17.66
CA THR A 86 8.11 3.09 -18.48
C THR A 86 8.65 4.23 -17.60
N ALA A 87 9.29 5.22 -18.24
CA ALA A 87 9.62 6.52 -17.64
C ALA A 87 8.60 7.61 -18.04
N ASP A 88 7.47 7.22 -18.65
CA ASP A 88 6.51 8.17 -19.19
C ASP A 88 5.77 8.90 -18.06
N GLN A 89 5.49 10.19 -18.29
CA GLN A 89 4.72 11.01 -17.35
C GLN A 89 3.28 10.52 -17.14
N GLN A 90 2.76 9.65 -18.00
CA GLN A 90 1.46 9.00 -17.78
C GLN A 90 1.52 7.93 -16.69
N ASN A 91 2.69 7.33 -16.45
CA ASN A 91 2.89 6.24 -15.50
C ASN A 91 3.50 6.73 -14.18
N ALA A 92 4.30 7.80 -14.19
CA ALA A 92 4.79 8.44 -12.96
C ALA A 92 4.80 9.96 -13.06
N PHE A 93 4.12 10.65 -12.15
CA PHE A 93 4.03 12.11 -12.14
C PHE A 93 3.73 12.69 -10.76
N TYR A 94 3.99 13.99 -10.59
CA TYR A 94 3.63 14.73 -9.39
C TYR A 94 2.33 15.52 -9.58
N THR A 95 1.46 15.50 -8.59
CA THR A 95 0.20 16.28 -8.60
C THR A 95 0.42 17.72 -8.16
N PRO A 96 -0.47 18.67 -8.56
CA PRO A 96 -0.39 20.07 -8.13
C PRO A 96 -0.39 20.29 -6.61
N ASP A 97 -0.99 19.38 -5.85
CA ASP A 97 -1.09 19.41 -4.40
C ASP A 97 0.03 18.61 -3.69
N GLY A 98 1.07 18.23 -4.42
CA GLY A 98 2.32 17.72 -3.83
C GLY A 98 2.32 16.23 -3.49
N LYS A 99 1.81 15.39 -4.38
CA LYS A 99 1.82 13.92 -4.24
C LYS A 99 2.56 13.29 -5.42
N LEU A 100 3.13 12.12 -5.21
CA LEU A 100 3.62 11.25 -6.28
C LEU A 100 2.55 10.23 -6.65
N VAL A 101 2.28 10.08 -7.94
CA VAL A 101 1.38 9.06 -8.48
C VAL A 101 2.17 8.08 -9.32
N LEU A 102 2.03 6.79 -9.04
CA LEU A 102 2.40 5.70 -9.94
C LEU A 102 1.11 5.12 -10.51
N ARG A 103 0.95 5.22 -11.82
CA ARG A 103 -0.25 4.81 -12.54
C ARG A 103 0.04 3.59 -13.40
N ALA A 104 -0.61 2.48 -13.05
CA ALA A 104 -0.73 1.32 -13.93
C ALA A 104 -1.90 1.55 -14.90
N ILE A 105 -1.70 1.25 -16.18
CA ILE A 105 -2.69 1.42 -17.24
C ILE A 105 -2.90 0.07 -17.92
N ALA A 106 -4.15 -0.37 -18.00
CA ALA A 106 -4.57 -1.58 -18.69
C ALA A 106 -5.42 -1.20 -19.92
N ASN A 107 -5.00 -1.71 -21.07
CA ASN A 107 -5.70 -1.59 -22.35
C ASN A 107 -5.67 -2.95 -23.05
N ASN A 108 -6.60 -3.82 -22.69
CA ASN A 108 -6.66 -5.21 -23.13
C ASN A 108 -6.78 -5.39 -24.65
N ASN A 109 -7.29 -4.37 -25.33
CA ASN A 109 -7.48 -4.36 -26.79
C ASN A 109 -6.29 -3.75 -27.55
N ASN A 110 -5.21 -3.34 -26.87
CA ASN A 110 -4.03 -2.81 -27.53
C ASN A 110 -3.32 -3.92 -28.33
N PRO A 111 -3.13 -3.77 -29.66
CA PRO A 111 -2.41 -4.76 -30.46
C PRO A 111 -0.91 -4.81 -30.15
N ASN A 112 -0.34 -3.78 -29.53
CA ASN A 112 1.04 -3.79 -29.06
C ASN A 112 1.09 -4.37 -27.64
N PRO A 113 1.72 -5.55 -27.41
CA PRO A 113 1.83 -6.15 -26.08
C PRO A 113 2.47 -5.24 -25.04
N GLU A 114 3.46 -4.42 -25.43
CA GLU A 114 4.17 -3.50 -24.52
C GLU A 114 3.30 -2.30 -24.10
N GLN A 115 2.20 -2.04 -24.80
CA GLN A 115 1.24 -0.99 -24.47
C GLN A 115 -0.09 -1.55 -23.97
N LYS A 116 -0.20 -2.87 -23.84
CA LYS A 116 -1.37 -3.53 -23.26
C LYS A 116 -1.45 -3.26 -21.77
N TYR A 117 -0.29 -3.30 -21.10
CA TYR A 117 -0.14 -3.03 -19.69
C TYR A 117 1.10 -2.16 -19.50
N THR A 118 0.94 -0.91 -19.06
CA THR A 118 2.08 -0.03 -18.74
C THR A 118 2.02 0.43 -17.31
N SER A 119 3.17 0.56 -16.65
CA SER A 119 3.24 1.03 -15.27
C SER A 119 4.55 1.75 -14.99
N ALA A 120 4.81 2.09 -13.73
CA ALA A 120 6.08 2.62 -13.26
C ALA A 120 6.68 1.72 -12.17
N ARG A 121 8.01 1.57 -12.22
CA ARG A 121 8.85 1.00 -11.17
C ARG A 121 9.98 1.97 -10.88
N LEU A 122 9.89 2.66 -9.76
CA LEU A 122 10.80 3.70 -9.34
C LEU A 122 11.75 3.17 -8.27
N VAL A 123 13.03 3.49 -8.40
CA VAL A 123 14.08 3.21 -7.40
C VAL A 123 14.63 4.56 -6.94
N SER A 124 14.68 4.81 -5.63
CA SER A 124 15.20 6.08 -5.12
C SER A 124 16.71 6.18 -5.36
N ARG A 125 17.17 7.39 -5.69
CA ARG A 125 18.62 7.68 -5.72
C ARG A 125 19.23 7.80 -4.34
N GLN A 126 18.40 8.17 -3.37
CA GLN A 126 18.77 8.16 -1.96
C GLN A 126 18.73 6.72 -1.44
N THR A 127 19.76 6.29 -0.73
CA THR A 127 19.71 5.08 0.11
C THR A 127 19.26 5.43 1.53
N LEU A 128 18.92 4.45 2.37
CA LEU A 128 18.60 4.75 3.78
C LEU A 128 19.73 5.54 4.47
N SER A 129 20.98 5.35 4.04
CA SER A 129 22.18 6.17 4.33
C SER A 129 22.59 6.29 5.80
N ARG A 130 21.87 5.65 6.71
CA ARG A 130 22.15 5.62 8.15
C ARG A 130 22.02 4.20 8.68
N ASP A 131 22.84 3.89 9.66
CA ASP A 131 22.82 2.63 10.40
C ASP A 131 21.59 2.52 11.32
N GLN A 132 20.86 3.61 11.50
CA GLN A 132 19.68 3.70 12.33
C GLN A 132 18.75 4.80 11.80
N GLY A 133 17.45 4.53 11.77
CA GLY A 133 16.46 5.50 11.30
C GLY A 133 15.06 4.92 11.16
N VAL A 134 14.17 5.73 10.59
CA VAL A 134 12.82 5.33 10.18
C VAL A 134 12.55 5.81 8.76
N LEU A 135 11.97 4.93 7.94
CA LEU A 135 11.39 5.27 6.65
C LEU A 135 9.88 5.30 6.82
N THR A 136 9.27 6.43 6.51
CA THR A 136 7.82 6.62 6.62
C THR A 136 7.25 6.90 5.24
N ALA A 137 6.12 6.27 4.91
CA ALA A 137 5.31 6.61 3.75
C ALA A 137 3.82 6.63 4.11
N VAL A 138 3.06 7.54 3.48
CA VAL A 138 1.59 7.57 3.56
C VAL A 138 1.05 7.35 2.15
N ILE A 139 0.40 6.21 1.93
CA ILE A 139 0.10 5.69 0.59
C ILE A 139 -1.38 5.32 0.51
N LEU A 140 -2.07 5.80 -0.53
CA LEU A 140 -3.34 5.24 -0.98
C LEU A 140 -3.04 4.24 -2.11
N SER A 141 -3.24 2.95 -1.84
CA SER A 141 -2.95 1.88 -2.81
C SER A 141 -4.18 1.57 -3.69
N PRO A 142 -3.99 1.22 -4.96
CA PRO A 142 -5.06 0.68 -5.78
C PRO A 142 -5.45 -0.71 -5.27
N CYS A 143 -6.76 -1.01 -5.25
CA CYS A 143 -7.29 -2.31 -4.89
C CYS A 143 -8.16 -2.84 -6.02
N ALA A 144 -7.61 -3.76 -6.82
CA ALA A 144 -8.33 -4.38 -7.91
C ALA A 144 -7.74 -5.75 -8.26
N GLU A 145 -8.56 -6.58 -8.91
CA GLU A 145 -8.12 -7.86 -9.46
C GLU A 145 -6.94 -7.67 -10.44
N GLY A 146 -5.91 -8.52 -10.31
CA GLY A 146 -4.73 -8.47 -11.19
C GLY A 146 -3.80 -7.27 -10.96
N ILE A 147 -4.00 -6.46 -9.92
CA ILE A 147 -3.13 -5.34 -9.55
C ILE A 147 -2.31 -5.68 -8.31
N TRP A 148 -1.00 -5.38 -8.34
CA TRP A 148 -0.05 -5.64 -7.26
C TRP A 148 0.83 -4.40 -6.98
N PRO A 149 0.38 -3.46 -6.12
CA PRO A 149 1.21 -2.35 -5.69
C PRO A 149 2.20 -2.78 -4.60
N ALA A 150 3.42 -2.24 -4.65
CA ALA A 150 4.49 -2.54 -3.70
C ALA A 150 5.25 -1.28 -3.25
N PHE A 151 5.59 -1.24 -1.97
CA PHE A 151 6.52 -0.32 -1.32
C PHE A 151 7.54 -1.11 -0.51
N TRP A 152 8.79 -1.07 -0.92
CA TRP A 152 9.78 -2.08 -0.54
C TRP A 152 11.21 -1.57 -0.72
N LEU A 153 12.20 -2.38 -0.35
CA LEU A 153 13.61 -2.02 -0.33
C LEU A 153 14.47 -3.10 -0.96
N LEU A 154 15.46 -2.67 -1.74
CA LEU A 154 16.55 -3.50 -2.26
C LEU A 154 17.89 -2.80 -2.09
N PRO A 155 19.01 -3.54 -1.96
CA PRO A 155 20.33 -2.95 -1.92
C PRO A 155 20.62 -2.16 -3.20
N GLN A 156 21.43 -1.12 -3.10
CA GLN A 156 21.93 -0.42 -4.28
C GLN A 156 22.66 -1.40 -5.22
N GLU A 157 22.38 -1.30 -6.52
CA GLU A 157 23.03 -2.12 -7.54
C GLU A 157 24.55 -1.89 -7.62
N PRO A 158 25.33 -2.93 -7.98
CA PRO A 158 24.90 -4.31 -8.17
C PRO A 158 24.67 -5.03 -6.83
N PHE A 159 23.75 -5.99 -6.82
CA PHE A 159 23.48 -6.88 -5.69
C PHE A 159 23.05 -8.27 -6.19
N SER A 160 23.09 -9.27 -5.30
CA SER A 160 22.69 -10.65 -5.56
C SER A 160 21.44 -11.01 -4.75
N TRP A 161 20.32 -11.21 -5.45
CA TRP A 161 19.07 -11.63 -4.81
C TRP A 161 19.02 -13.16 -4.59
N PRO A 162 18.44 -13.67 -3.48
CA PRO A 162 17.98 -12.92 -2.31
C PRO A 162 19.08 -12.70 -1.26
N VAL A 163 20.32 -13.14 -1.50
CA VAL A 163 21.42 -13.16 -0.52
C VAL A 163 21.65 -11.79 0.14
N ASP A 164 21.67 -10.73 -0.67
CA ASP A 164 21.94 -9.37 -0.20
C ASP A 164 20.73 -8.74 0.52
N GLY A 165 19.58 -9.41 0.54
CA GLY A 165 18.36 -9.04 1.25
C GLY A 165 17.34 -8.27 0.43
N GLU A 166 16.07 -8.41 0.82
CA GLU A 166 14.91 -7.67 0.32
C GLU A 166 13.93 -7.46 1.49
N ILE A 167 13.36 -6.26 1.59
CA ILE A 167 12.45 -5.88 2.66
C ILE A 167 11.19 -5.26 2.05
N ASP A 168 10.07 -5.96 2.19
CA ASP A 168 8.79 -5.52 1.65
C ASP A 168 7.96 -4.92 2.77
N ILE A 169 7.74 -3.61 2.69
CA ILE A 169 7.04 -2.87 3.75
C ILE A 169 5.54 -2.99 3.55
N ALA A 170 5.10 -2.82 2.30
CA ALA A 170 3.71 -2.95 1.92
C ALA A 170 3.55 -3.56 0.54
N GLU A 171 2.94 -4.74 0.50
CA GLU A 171 2.47 -5.39 -0.72
C GLU A 171 1.02 -5.80 -0.57
N THR A 172 0.23 -5.62 -1.63
CA THR A 172 -1.11 -6.20 -1.73
C THR A 172 -1.29 -6.75 -3.13
N TRP A 173 -2.22 -7.66 -3.33
CA TRP A 173 -2.59 -8.08 -4.68
C TRP A 173 -4.07 -8.38 -4.78
N ASN A 174 -4.58 -8.37 -6.01
CA ASN A 174 -5.97 -8.72 -6.30
C ASN A 174 -7.03 -7.91 -5.53
N GLY A 175 -6.65 -6.75 -4.97
CA GLY A 175 -7.51 -5.96 -4.10
C GLY A 175 -8.02 -6.75 -2.89
N ASP A 176 -7.23 -7.69 -2.39
CA ASP A 176 -7.65 -8.56 -1.29
C ASP A 176 -7.90 -7.79 0.02
N LEU A 177 -7.32 -6.60 0.19
CA LEU A 177 -7.33 -5.75 1.39
C LEU A 177 -6.46 -6.31 2.55
N GLU A 178 -5.43 -7.06 2.21
CA GLU A 178 -4.42 -7.56 3.13
C GLU A 178 -3.03 -7.08 2.72
N ASN A 179 -2.36 -6.39 3.64
CA ASN A 179 -0.97 -6.02 3.49
C ASN A 179 -0.07 -7.20 3.83
N HIS A 180 0.77 -7.60 2.89
CA HIS A 180 1.80 -8.60 3.07
C HIS A 180 3.12 -7.86 3.31
N THR A 181 3.67 -8.06 4.50
CA THR A 181 5.02 -7.61 4.85
C THR A 181 5.95 -8.79 4.76
N CYS A 182 7.02 -8.65 3.99
CA CYS A 182 7.92 -9.73 3.68
C CYS A 182 9.38 -9.34 3.97
N LEU A 183 10.19 -10.36 4.26
CA LEU A 183 11.63 -10.25 4.41
C LEU A 183 12.22 -11.45 3.67
N HIS A 184 13.10 -11.22 2.69
CA HIS A 184 13.77 -12.28 1.93
C HIS A 184 15.29 -12.20 2.12
N TRP A 185 15.95 -13.35 2.28
CA TRP A 185 17.40 -13.46 2.43
C TRP A 185 17.90 -14.86 2.01
N GLY A 186 19.21 -15.08 2.06
CA GLY A 186 19.81 -16.40 1.85
C GLY A 186 19.69 -16.89 0.40
N GLN A 187 19.60 -18.21 0.20
CA GLN A 187 19.46 -18.82 -1.12
C GLN A 187 18.05 -19.33 -1.39
N HIS A 188 17.60 -19.29 -2.65
CA HIS A 188 16.25 -19.75 -3.02
C HIS A 188 15.96 -21.23 -2.72
N HIS A 189 16.93 -22.07 -2.35
CA HIS A 189 16.68 -23.48 -2.01
C HIS A 189 16.85 -23.79 -0.52
N GLU A 190 17.14 -22.79 0.31
CA GLU A 190 17.36 -22.97 1.75
C GLU A 190 16.04 -22.86 2.55
N PRO A 191 15.92 -23.60 3.68
CA PRO A 191 14.85 -23.38 4.64
C PRO A 191 15.03 -22.02 5.35
N GLU A 192 13.94 -21.43 5.84
CA GLU A 192 13.97 -20.16 6.61
C GLU A 192 14.64 -19.00 5.84
N LYS A 193 14.43 -18.92 4.53
CA LYS A 193 14.96 -17.86 3.63
C LYS A 193 14.02 -16.68 3.44
N HIS A 194 12.81 -16.77 3.99
CA HIS A 194 11.86 -15.66 3.98
C HIS A 194 10.90 -15.70 5.17
N ARG A 195 10.35 -14.54 5.51
CA ARG A 195 9.26 -14.36 6.46
C ARG A 195 8.17 -13.53 5.84
N VAL A 196 6.92 -13.90 6.09
CA VAL A 196 5.75 -13.16 5.61
C VAL A 196 4.75 -12.99 6.74
N LEU A 197 4.10 -11.83 6.80
CA LEU A 197 2.94 -11.59 7.65
C LEU A 197 1.87 -10.80 6.91
N GLY A 198 0.67 -11.38 6.83
CA GLY A 198 -0.54 -10.70 6.37
C GLY A 198 -1.17 -9.85 7.48
N THR A 199 -1.50 -8.59 7.16
CA THR A 199 -2.23 -7.67 8.03
C THR A 199 -3.46 -7.15 7.30
N ARG A 200 -4.65 -7.46 7.82
CA ARG A 200 -5.92 -7.01 7.24
C ARG A 200 -6.09 -5.50 7.42
N ILE A 201 -6.40 -4.79 6.32
CA ILE A 201 -6.74 -3.36 6.32
C ILE A 201 -8.05 -3.15 5.54
N PRO A 202 -9.22 -3.35 6.18
CA PRO A 202 -10.51 -3.37 5.48
C PRO A 202 -10.87 -2.08 4.72
N ASP A 203 -10.26 -0.97 5.10
CA ASP A 203 -10.55 0.37 4.56
C ASP A 203 -9.42 0.94 3.70
N MET A 204 -8.39 0.15 3.34
CA MET A 204 -7.20 0.67 2.63
C MET A 204 -7.50 1.30 1.26
N GLN A 205 -8.59 0.90 0.61
CA GLN A 205 -9.03 1.47 -0.66
C GLN A 205 -9.71 2.84 -0.52
N TYR A 206 -10.09 3.24 0.70
CA TYR A 206 -10.86 4.45 0.98
C TYR A 206 -10.06 5.54 1.69
N ARG A 207 -8.83 5.23 2.11
CA ARG A 207 -7.95 6.20 2.78
C ARG A 207 -6.47 5.90 2.52
N PRO A 208 -5.61 6.92 2.62
CA PRO A 208 -4.17 6.67 2.75
C PRO A 208 -3.87 5.91 4.04
N VAL A 209 -2.94 4.95 3.95
CA VAL A 209 -2.41 4.15 5.06
C VAL A 209 -1.00 4.64 5.36
N LYS A 210 -0.67 4.78 6.66
CA LYS A 210 0.69 5.12 7.08
C LYS A 210 1.49 3.84 7.31
N TYR A 211 2.64 3.75 6.66
CA TYR A 211 3.63 2.69 6.83
C TYR A 211 4.90 3.29 7.43
N ASP A 212 5.44 2.67 8.47
CA ASP A 212 6.77 2.99 9.00
C ASP A 212 7.63 1.73 9.01
N PHE A 213 8.90 1.88 8.61
CA PHE A 213 9.94 0.86 8.75
C PHE A 213 11.10 1.44 9.56
N ALA A 214 11.31 0.93 10.76
CA ALA A 214 12.36 1.41 11.66
C ALA A 214 13.46 0.36 11.82
N TRP A 215 14.71 0.81 11.85
CA TRP A 215 15.87 -0.08 12.00
C TRP A 215 16.94 0.47 12.94
N ILE A 216 17.67 -0.46 13.57
CA ILE A 216 18.93 -0.21 14.28
C ILE A 216 19.93 -1.30 13.84
N GLN A 217 21.02 -0.90 13.20
CA GLN A 217 22.10 -1.77 12.72
C GLN A 217 23.47 -1.20 13.13
N PRO A 218 23.94 -1.45 14.36
CA PRO A 218 25.18 -0.86 14.85
C PRO A 218 26.38 -1.17 13.93
N GLY A 219 27.00 -0.11 13.39
CA GLY A 219 28.19 -0.21 12.53
C GLY A 219 27.94 -0.79 11.14
N GLY A 220 26.68 -1.01 10.72
CA GLY A 220 26.35 -1.60 9.43
C GLY A 220 26.82 -3.05 9.29
N GLN A 221 26.99 -3.77 10.40
CA GLN A 221 27.46 -5.16 10.35
C GLN A 221 26.35 -6.08 9.85
N ALA A 222 26.65 -6.87 8.82
CA ALA A 222 25.72 -7.88 8.29
C ALA A 222 25.34 -8.89 9.38
N GLY A 223 24.09 -9.35 9.40
CA GLY A 223 23.59 -10.30 10.40
C GLY A 223 23.41 -9.73 11.81
N GLN A 224 23.54 -8.42 12.00
CA GLN A 224 23.35 -7.78 13.30
C GLN A 224 22.36 -6.63 13.17
N GLY A 225 21.49 -6.47 14.17
CA GLY A 225 20.53 -5.38 14.23
C GLY A 225 19.08 -5.84 14.20
N ARG A 226 18.19 -4.87 14.32
CA ARG A 226 16.76 -5.07 14.60
C ARG A 226 15.93 -4.19 13.67
N MET A 227 14.80 -4.73 13.23
CA MET A 227 13.85 -4.08 12.35
C MET A 227 12.43 -4.23 12.90
N ILE A 228 11.60 -3.20 12.75
CA ILE A 228 10.16 -3.24 13.04
C ILE A 228 9.40 -2.54 11.91
N TRP A 229 8.34 -3.18 11.46
CA TRP A 229 7.35 -2.66 10.53
C TRP A 229 6.13 -2.18 11.29
N TYR A 230 5.54 -1.08 10.85
CA TYR A 230 4.34 -0.50 11.44
C TYR A 230 3.31 -0.16 10.38
N ILE A 231 2.05 -0.36 10.74
CA ILE A 231 0.89 0.08 9.96
C ILE A 231 0.00 0.92 10.86
N ASP A 232 -0.24 2.16 10.47
CA ASP A 232 -0.98 3.18 11.23
C ASP A 232 -0.49 3.27 12.69
N GLY A 233 0.84 3.22 12.87
CA GLY A 233 1.50 3.29 14.17
C GLY A 233 1.42 2.01 15.02
N ARG A 234 0.82 0.92 14.53
CA ARG A 234 0.84 -0.38 15.24
C ARG A 234 2.02 -1.21 14.76
N PRO A 235 2.87 -1.76 15.66
CA PRO A 235 3.93 -2.67 15.24
C PRO A 235 3.28 -3.96 14.73
N ILE A 236 3.51 -4.28 13.47
CA ILE A 236 2.90 -5.46 12.82
C ILE A 236 3.87 -6.61 12.70
N MET A 237 5.17 -6.37 12.52
CA MET A 237 6.19 -7.41 12.40
C MET A 237 7.51 -6.88 12.94
N LYS A 238 8.32 -7.75 13.54
CA LYS A 238 9.72 -7.47 13.91
C LYS A 238 10.63 -8.59 13.41
N ALA A 239 11.88 -8.25 13.13
CA ALA A 239 12.89 -9.24 12.78
C ALA A 239 14.28 -8.75 13.16
N GLU A 240 15.18 -9.70 13.44
CA GLU A 240 16.61 -9.42 13.42
C GLU A 240 17.07 -9.34 11.96
N ILE A 241 18.13 -8.57 11.69
CA ILE A 241 18.71 -8.48 10.35
C ILE A 241 19.39 -9.82 10.03
N PRO A 242 18.98 -10.54 8.97
CA PRO A 242 19.57 -11.83 8.63
C PRO A 242 21.05 -11.73 8.26
N ALA A 243 21.77 -12.83 8.47
CA ALA A 243 23.14 -12.95 7.96
C ALA A 243 23.14 -12.92 6.43
N GLY A 244 24.13 -12.25 5.85
CA GLY A 244 24.25 -12.05 4.39
C GLY A 244 23.56 -10.79 3.88
N THR A 245 22.51 -10.30 4.55
CA THR A 245 21.84 -9.04 4.19
C THR A 245 22.85 -7.88 4.19
N ARG A 246 22.87 -7.12 3.10
CA ARG A 246 23.72 -5.92 2.98
C ARG A 246 23.35 -4.89 4.05
N PRO A 247 24.28 -4.00 4.43
CA PRO A 247 23.98 -2.94 5.38
C PRO A 247 22.74 -2.16 4.96
N LEU A 248 21.78 -1.96 5.87
CA LEU A 248 20.51 -1.29 5.56
C LEU A 248 20.72 0.13 5.05
N ARG A 249 21.79 0.81 5.47
CA ARG A 249 22.21 2.11 4.92
C ARG A 249 22.43 2.11 3.39
N GLU A 250 22.62 0.96 2.77
CA GLU A 250 22.81 0.78 1.32
C GLU A 250 21.52 0.43 0.59
N MET A 251 20.42 0.20 1.32
CA MET A 251 19.12 -0.09 0.72
C MET A 251 18.54 1.16 0.07
N THR A 252 18.07 0.99 -1.16
CA THR A 252 17.25 1.94 -1.91
C THR A 252 15.77 1.67 -1.69
N ILE A 253 14.94 2.68 -1.94
CA ILE A 253 13.49 2.62 -1.79
C ILE A 253 12.87 2.35 -3.14
N LEU A 254 11.96 1.38 -3.20
CA LEU A 254 11.24 1.01 -4.40
C LEU A 254 9.74 1.24 -4.25
N LEU A 255 9.15 1.75 -5.32
CA LEU A 255 7.71 1.94 -5.50
C LEU A 255 7.33 1.41 -6.88
N ASN A 256 6.33 0.53 -6.96
CA ASN A 256 5.78 0.10 -8.24
C ASN A 256 4.31 -0.35 -8.12
N VAL A 257 3.66 -0.45 -9.27
CA VAL A 257 2.37 -1.11 -9.42
C VAL A 257 2.51 -2.18 -10.49
N ALA A 258 2.77 -3.42 -10.10
CA ALA A 258 2.80 -4.57 -10.99
C ALA A 258 1.37 -4.99 -11.41
N MET A 259 1.28 -5.72 -12.51
CA MET A 259 0.03 -6.27 -13.05
C MET A 259 0.20 -7.77 -13.33
N GLY A 260 -0.74 -8.58 -12.84
CA GLY A 260 -0.64 -10.04 -12.94
C GLY A 260 0.48 -10.61 -12.07
N GLY A 261 1.23 -11.56 -12.62
CA GLY A 261 2.26 -12.29 -11.88
C GLY A 261 1.74 -13.46 -11.04
N ASN A 262 2.69 -14.21 -10.47
CA ASN A 262 2.46 -15.45 -9.72
C ASN A 262 1.47 -15.23 -8.56
N VAL A 263 1.64 -14.15 -7.81
CA VAL A 263 0.78 -13.80 -6.66
C VAL A 263 -0.65 -13.46 -7.08
N CYS A 264 -0.85 -12.95 -8.30
CA CYS A 264 -2.18 -12.70 -8.82
C CYS A 264 -2.88 -13.98 -9.31
N GLY A 265 -2.19 -15.11 -9.43
CA GLY A 265 -2.80 -16.40 -9.75
C GLY A 265 -3.45 -16.44 -11.15
N GLY A 266 -2.85 -15.75 -12.13
CA GLY A 266 -3.35 -15.67 -13.50
C GLY A 266 -4.47 -14.66 -13.73
N LYS A 267 -4.89 -13.93 -12.69
CA LYS A 267 -5.83 -12.82 -12.81
C LYS A 267 -5.20 -11.64 -13.54
N VAL A 268 -5.98 -10.93 -14.34
CA VAL A 268 -5.55 -9.76 -15.11
C VAL A 268 -6.49 -8.58 -14.84
N PRO A 269 -5.98 -7.34 -14.85
CA PRO A 269 -6.80 -6.17 -14.60
C PRO A 269 -7.75 -5.86 -15.76
N ALA A 270 -8.91 -5.28 -15.42
CA ALA A 270 -9.83 -4.71 -16.40
C ALA A 270 -9.25 -3.45 -17.05
N ASP A 271 -9.81 -3.01 -18.19
CA ASP A 271 -9.40 -1.77 -18.85
C ASP A 271 -9.57 -0.56 -17.94
N GLY A 272 -8.55 0.30 -17.87
CA GLY A 272 -8.58 1.49 -17.03
C GLY A 272 -7.19 1.89 -16.52
N TYR A 273 -7.19 2.68 -15.46
CA TYR A 273 -5.99 3.06 -14.74
C TYR A 273 -6.13 2.81 -13.23
N TYR A 274 -5.02 2.48 -12.60
CA TYR A 274 -4.92 2.12 -11.19
C TYR A 274 -3.78 2.91 -10.56
N ASP A 275 -4.13 3.88 -9.71
CA ASP A 275 -3.19 4.82 -9.14
C ASP A 275 -2.78 4.39 -7.73
N MET A 276 -1.47 4.22 -7.52
CA MET A 276 -0.85 4.30 -6.21
C MET A 276 -0.45 5.75 -5.95
N VAL A 277 -1.03 6.35 -4.91
CA VAL A 277 -0.80 7.75 -4.57
C VAL A 277 0.01 7.84 -3.29
N VAL A 278 1.24 8.35 -3.39
CA VAL A 278 2.14 8.60 -2.26
C VAL A 278 1.95 10.04 -1.80
N HIS A 279 1.30 10.21 -0.66
CA HIS A 279 1.01 11.51 -0.06
C HIS A 279 2.24 12.10 0.64
N THR A 280 3.04 11.24 1.26
CA THR A 280 4.22 11.63 2.02
C THR A 280 5.19 10.47 1.99
N LEU A 281 6.48 10.77 1.90
CA LEU A 281 7.57 9.82 2.06
C LEU A 281 8.76 10.57 2.66
N PHE A 282 9.41 10.03 3.69
CA PHE A 282 10.62 10.63 4.24
C PHE A 282 11.47 9.64 5.03
N LEU A 283 12.74 9.98 5.20
CA LEU A 283 13.65 9.32 6.12
C LEU A 283 13.88 10.22 7.35
N GLY A 284 13.55 9.68 8.53
CA GLY A 284 13.67 10.35 9.82
C GLY A 284 14.73 9.71 10.71
N SER A 285 15.34 10.51 11.60
CA SER A 285 16.36 10.02 12.53
C SER A 285 15.83 9.12 13.65
N GLU A 286 14.53 9.16 13.93
CA GLU A 286 13.88 8.32 14.94
C GLU A 286 12.38 8.16 14.64
N PRO A 287 11.75 7.05 15.10
CA PRO A 287 10.31 6.86 15.00
C PRO A 287 9.51 7.97 15.69
N GLU A 288 8.34 8.31 15.15
CA GLU A 288 7.38 9.15 15.86
C GLU A 288 6.84 8.47 17.14
N TYR A 289 6.22 9.27 18.02
CA TYR A 289 5.54 8.79 19.24
C TYR A 289 6.46 8.05 20.22
N GLY A 290 7.56 8.68 20.60
CA GLY A 290 8.46 8.17 21.66
C GLY A 290 9.79 7.59 21.15
N GLY A 291 10.12 7.76 19.87
CA GLY A 291 11.46 7.52 19.34
C GLY A 291 11.97 6.12 19.62
N TRP A 292 13.24 6.03 19.99
CA TRP A 292 13.90 4.76 20.27
C TRP A 292 13.39 4.06 21.53
N HIS A 293 12.84 4.79 22.50
CA HIS A 293 12.20 4.18 23.66
C HIS A 293 10.96 3.37 23.25
N ARG A 294 10.14 3.91 22.32
CA ARG A 294 9.03 3.15 21.74
C ARG A 294 9.52 1.94 20.96
N PHE A 295 10.54 2.12 20.12
CA PHE A 295 11.13 1.01 19.35
C PHE A 295 11.56 -0.14 20.27
N ASP A 296 12.28 0.16 21.37
CA ASP A 296 12.73 -0.87 22.31
C ASP A 296 11.58 -1.53 23.06
N ALA A 297 10.54 -0.76 23.42
CA ALA A 297 9.33 -1.31 24.03
C ALA A 297 8.59 -2.26 23.08
N ASP A 298 8.37 -1.85 21.83
CA ASP A 298 7.69 -2.65 20.80
C ASP A 298 8.54 -3.88 20.41
N TRP A 299 9.87 -3.75 20.41
CA TRP A 299 10.79 -4.88 20.24
C TRP A 299 10.68 -5.89 21.37
N GLY A 300 10.68 -5.43 22.62
CA GLY A 300 10.58 -6.29 23.81
C GLY A 300 9.18 -6.88 24.04
N ASN A 301 8.16 -6.32 23.39
CA ASN A 301 6.78 -6.78 23.54
C ASN A 301 6.58 -8.14 22.84
N PRO A 302 6.14 -9.20 23.56
CA PRO A 302 5.85 -10.50 22.97
C PRO A 302 4.63 -10.48 22.01
N ALA A 303 3.78 -9.46 22.07
CA ALA A 303 2.66 -9.29 21.15
C ALA A 303 3.08 -8.80 19.75
N THR A 304 4.29 -8.24 19.61
CA THR A 304 4.84 -7.88 18.29
C THR A 304 5.39 -9.16 17.62
N PRO A 305 4.79 -9.64 16.52
CA PRO A 305 5.12 -10.94 15.96
C PRO A 305 6.39 -10.91 15.09
N LEU A 306 6.99 -12.08 14.87
CA LEU A 306 8.24 -12.24 14.10
C LEU A 306 8.02 -12.45 12.58
N GLY A 307 6.76 -12.47 12.12
CA GLY A 307 6.37 -13.05 10.83
C GLY A 307 6.42 -14.57 10.84
N ASN A 308 5.76 -15.21 9.87
CA ASN A 308 5.80 -16.66 9.72
C ASN A 308 6.90 -17.03 8.72
N THR A 309 7.70 -18.05 9.03
CA THR A 309 8.58 -18.70 8.06
C THR A 309 7.75 -19.58 7.14
N TYR A 310 7.94 -19.43 5.83
CA TYR A 310 7.32 -20.27 4.79
C TYR A 310 8.39 -21.04 4.01
#